data_AF-A0A2I1M8Y4-F1
#
_entry.id   AF-A0A2I1M8Y4-F1
#
_cell.length_a   1.000
_cell.length_b   1.000
_cell.length_c   1.000
_cell.angle_alpha   90.00
_cell.angle_beta   90.00
_cell.angle_gamma   90.00
#
_symmetry.space_group_name_H-M   'P 1'
#
loop_
_entity.id
_entity.type
_entity.pdbx_description
1 polymer ?
#
loop_
_entity_poly.entity_id
_entity_poly.type
_entity_poly.pdbx_seq_one_letter_code
_entity_poly.pdbx_strand_id
1 'polypeptide(L)'
;MKKYKILPYILSMSLIFSACGADNTGQDKEDTSTDTTVSEQATDENEKVEEKEKQEIDENAFEGKAKGYNGDVIAHVSFDGDKIKDIKVDHEETEGLGAAAIDKMLPQIVENQSVNIDSVSGATFSSTAILEAVSEAIKASGNDIENYQEDFTSADKERKDATKDVDVVVVGGGGAGFAAAVTAKENGADVILLEKMPQVGGNTLISGGEMAAPANELQEKEGIEDSKELFAKDVKEAGGNPELIDVLADHATEDAYWLRDDIGVKWLDNLMFFGGHSVKRSLIPADHSGNELIKNYTKKCEELGIDVITDADVKEILTKDDKVAGVKAETPNENLTVNAKSVVLATGGFGANEEMTYEYDHEIDEHVKSTNAKGATGDGILMAEKLGADTVDMDQIQLYPICDVDTGRILYTGDTRLVGGALLVNKQGDRFVEELATRREISLAIKDQTDHVGYLIWDEKSNEETGTMKSNPEEAKEEFDKGNLYKADTIEELADHFDIDKDQLLKTVETFNENSKKDKDPDFNLRMLGWTIDQGPYYMLKAAPAVHHTMGGLKINTDAEVLTKDDKWIEGLYAAGEVTGGIHGSNRLGSAAIADITVYGRIAGKNASEYAK
;
A
#
# COMPACT_ATOMS: atom_id res chain seq x y z
N MET A 1 -47.22 -6.13 10.91
CA MET A 1 -45.86 -5.82 11.40
C MET A 1 -45.13 -7.14 11.64
N LYS A 2 -44.44 -7.67 10.61
CA LYS A 2 -43.59 -8.85 10.72
C LYS A 2 -42.17 -8.37 11.00
N LYS A 3 -41.60 -8.81 12.12
CA LYS A 3 -40.20 -8.60 12.50
C LYS A 3 -39.33 -9.48 11.59
N TYR A 4 -38.45 -8.87 10.80
CA TYR A 4 -37.33 -9.59 10.19
C TYR A 4 -36.31 -9.83 11.29
N LYS A 5 -36.09 -11.11 11.62
CA LYS A 5 -34.93 -11.55 12.40
C LYS A 5 -33.75 -11.56 11.44
N ILE A 6 -32.81 -10.64 11.60
CA ILE A 6 -31.49 -10.73 11.00
C ILE A 6 -30.79 -11.85 11.77
N LEU A 7 -30.44 -12.92 11.08
CA LEU A 7 -29.69 -14.06 11.61
C LEU A 7 -28.21 -13.65 11.58
N PRO A 8 -27.44 -13.73 12.69
CA PRO A 8 -26.02 -13.43 12.66
C PRO A 8 -25.32 -14.58 11.91
N TYR A 9 -24.77 -14.28 10.73
CA TYR A 9 -23.82 -15.17 10.08
C TYR A 9 -22.51 -15.09 10.85
N ILE A 10 -22.12 -16.22 11.43
CA ILE A 10 -20.82 -16.41 12.09
C ILE A 10 -19.73 -16.26 11.01
N LEU A 11 -18.97 -15.17 11.06
CA LEU A 11 -17.73 -14.99 10.29
C LEU A 11 -16.68 -15.91 10.91
N SER A 12 -16.40 -17.05 10.28
CA SER A 12 -15.14 -17.76 10.49
C SER A 12 -14.18 -17.32 9.39
N MET A 13 -13.18 -16.52 9.74
CA MET A 13 -12.02 -16.25 8.90
C MET A 13 -11.10 -17.48 8.98
N SER A 14 -11.54 -18.59 8.38
CA SER A 14 -10.79 -19.84 8.34
C SER A 14 -10.22 -20.02 6.94
N LEU A 15 -8.93 -19.74 6.77
CA LEU A 15 -8.10 -20.29 5.70
C LEU A 15 -8.08 -21.82 5.88
N ILE A 16 -9.01 -22.52 5.22
CA ILE A 16 -9.06 -23.98 5.25
C ILE A 16 -8.22 -24.50 4.07
N PHE A 17 -7.05 -25.09 4.39
CA PHE A 17 -6.32 -25.96 3.46
C PHE A 17 -7.10 -27.26 3.25
N SER A 18 -7.44 -27.57 2.00
CA SER A 18 -8.08 -28.81 1.60
C SER A 18 -7.04 -29.93 1.49
N ALA A 19 -7.00 -30.84 2.47
CA ALA A 19 -6.31 -32.12 2.36
C ALA A 19 -7.31 -33.17 1.83
N CYS A 20 -7.11 -33.62 0.58
CA CYS A 20 -7.90 -34.69 -0.02
C CYS A 20 -7.57 -36.04 0.63
N GLY A 21 -8.49 -36.60 1.41
CA GLY A 21 -8.54 -38.02 1.76
C GLY A 21 -9.76 -38.64 1.11
N ALA A 22 -9.56 -39.52 0.12
CA ALA A 22 -10.61 -40.34 -0.46
C ALA A 22 -10.62 -41.72 0.21
N ASP A 23 -11.78 -42.07 0.75
CA ASP A 23 -12.11 -43.39 1.30
C ASP A 23 -12.01 -44.50 0.24
N ASN A 24 -11.54 -45.69 0.66
CA ASN A 24 -12.16 -46.92 0.19
C ASN A 24 -12.00 -48.07 1.21
N THR A 25 -13.13 -48.67 1.52
CA THR A 25 -13.35 -49.83 2.39
C THR A 25 -12.98 -51.16 1.73
N GLY A 26 -12.46 -52.14 2.49
CA GLY A 26 -12.47 -53.56 2.06
C GLY A 26 -11.50 -54.53 2.76
N GLN A 27 -12.05 -55.29 3.71
CA GLN A 27 -11.72 -56.64 4.26
C GLN A 27 -10.38 -57.40 4.00
N ASP A 28 -9.93 -58.01 5.12
CA ASP A 28 -9.40 -59.38 5.34
C ASP A 28 -7.94 -59.79 4.97
N LYS A 29 -7.18 -60.04 6.06
CA LYS A 29 -6.33 -61.20 6.42
C LYS A 29 -4.98 -61.54 5.73
N GLU A 30 -4.06 -61.86 6.65
CA GLU A 30 -2.95 -62.86 6.64
C GLU A 30 -1.64 -62.53 5.91
N ASP A 31 -0.67 -62.11 6.73
CA ASP A 31 0.60 -62.79 7.04
C ASP A 31 1.47 -63.30 5.87
N THR A 32 2.59 -62.62 5.60
CA THR A 32 3.88 -63.28 5.40
C THR A 32 5.03 -62.32 5.68
N SER A 33 5.90 -62.74 6.61
CA SER A 33 7.20 -62.18 6.93
C SER A 33 8.22 -62.36 5.80
N THR A 34 9.05 -61.34 5.53
CA THR A 34 10.49 -61.50 5.23
C THR A 34 11.25 -60.20 5.53
N ASP A 35 11.92 -60.21 6.67
CA ASP A 35 13.28 -59.75 6.96
C ASP A 35 14.02 -58.89 5.91
N THR A 36 14.33 -57.62 6.23
CA THR A 36 15.68 -57.05 6.06
C THR A 36 15.85 -55.70 6.80
N THR A 37 16.70 -55.72 7.82
CA THR A 37 17.62 -54.67 8.31
C THR A 37 17.26 -53.18 8.17
N VAL A 38 17.16 -52.53 9.33
CA VAL A 38 17.24 -51.07 9.55
C VAL A 38 18.61 -50.53 9.11
N SER A 39 18.60 -49.49 8.27
CA SER A 39 19.66 -48.49 8.23
C SER A 39 19.04 -47.10 8.14
N GLU A 40 19.48 -46.22 9.04
CA GLU A 40 19.24 -44.79 9.04
C GLU A 40 19.56 -44.16 7.67
N GLN A 41 18.64 -43.35 7.15
CA GLN A 41 18.97 -42.17 6.37
C GLN A 41 17.73 -41.27 6.29
N ALA A 42 17.77 -40.21 7.10
CA ALA A 42 16.89 -39.07 7.02
C ALA A 42 17.47 -38.08 5.99
N THR A 43 16.56 -37.29 5.42
CA THR A 43 16.74 -35.95 4.83
C THR A 43 17.73 -35.80 3.68
N ASP A 44 17.19 -35.62 2.47
CA ASP A 44 17.49 -34.48 1.61
C ASP A 44 16.58 -34.51 0.37
N GLU A 45 16.42 -33.35 -0.28
CA GLU A 45 15.68 -33.07 -1.52
C GLU A 45 14.27 -32.44 -1.36
N ASN A 46 14.25 -31.17 -0.95
CA ASN A 46 13.69 -30.09 -1.78
C ASN A 46 13.90 -28.72 -1.12
N GLU A 47 15.16 -28.27 -1.10
CA GLU A 47 15.48 -26.84 -1.14
C GLU A 47 16.10 -26.58 -2.51
N LYS A 48 15.31 -26.05 -3.46
CA LYS A 48 15.85 -25.22 -4.52
C LYS A 48 15.66 -23.78 -4.08
N VAL A 49 16.55 -23.37 -3.18
CA VAL A 49 16.94 -21.97 -3.05
C VAL A 49 17.58 -21.61 -4.40
N GLU A 50 17.04 -20.60 -5.08
CA GLU A 50 17.81 -19.94 -6.13
C GLU A 50 19.10 -19.42 -5.49
N GLU A 51 20.23 -20.07 -5.78
CA GLU A 51 21.54 -19.53 -5.46
C GLU A 51 21.63 -18.15 -6.12
N LYS A 52 21.49 -17.07 -5.31
CA LYS A 52 22.03 -15.77 -5.69
C LYS A 52 23.49 -16.04 -6.07
N GLU A 53 23.86 -15.74 -7.32
CA GLU A 53 25.26 -15.81 -7.76
C GLU A 53 26.11 -15.09 -6.72
N LYS A 54 26.99 -15.82 -6.03
CA LYS A 54 28.00 -15.21 -5.16
C LYS A 54 28.85 -14.32 -6.05
N GLN A 55 28.61 -13.01 -5.98
CA GLN A 55 29.45 -12.05 -6.66
C GLN A 55 30.87 -12.19 -6.10
N GLU A 56 31.85 -12.32 -7.00
CA GLU A 56 33.25 -12.49 -6.63
C GLU A 56 33.76 -11.19 -5.99
N ILE A 57 33.92 -11.19 -4.66
CA ILE A 57 34.43 -10.04 -3.89
C ILE A 57 35.94 -9.95 -4.09
N ASP A 58 36.46 -8.76 -4.40
CA ASP A 58 37.91 -8.50 -4.47
C ASP A 58 38.54 -8.78 -3.10
N GLU A 59 39.55 -9.66 -3.03
CA GLU A 59 40.23 -10.03 -1.78
C GLU A 59 40.87 -8.83 -1.06
N ASN A 60 41.06 -7.70 -1.76
CA ASN A 60 41.60 -6.46 -1.19
C ASN A 60 40.53 -5.39 -0.93
N ALA A 61 39.24 -5.74 -1.00
CA ALA A 61 38.16 -4.83 -0.63
C ALA A 61 38.13 -4.57 0.88
N PHE A 62 37.72 -3.36 1.25
CA PHE A 62 37.48 -2.98 2.64
C PHE A 62 36.00 -3.11 2.95
N GLU A 63 35.70 -3.65 4.12
CA GLU A 63 34.34 -3.88 4.58
C GLU A 63 33.87 -2.71 5.45
N GLY A 64 32.63 -2.28 5.22
CA GLY A 64 31.90 -1.37 6.09
C GLY A 64 30.47 -1.86 6.27
N LYS A 65 29.88 -1.52 7.42
CA LYS A 65 28.62 -2.10 7.87
C LYS A 65 27.72 -1.04 8.48
N ALA A 66 26.45 -1.07 8.11
CA ALA A 66 25.41 -0.21 8.67
C ALA A 66 24.11 -0.98 8.90
N LYS A 67 23.18 -0.36 9.64
CA LYS A 67 21.86 -0.94 9.89
C LYS A 67 20.89 -0.50 8.81
N GLY A 68 20.40 -1.45 8.01
CA GLY A 68 19.33 -1.27 7.04
C GLY A 68 17.94 -1.47 7.64
N TYR A 69 16.93 -1.51 6.77
CA TYR A 69 15.52 -1.63 7.15
C TYR A 69 15.19 -3.03 7.68
N ASN A 70 15.64 -4.09 6.99
CA ASN A 70 15.35 -5.48 7.37
C ASN A 70 16.53 -6.20 8.05
N GLY A 71 17.70 -5.58 8.07
CA GLY A 71 18.92 -6.28 8.48
C GLY A 71 20.13 -5.38 8.39
N ASP A 72 21.31 -5.98 8.46
CA ASP A 72 22.54 -5.22 8.27
C ASP A 72 22.86 -5.13 6.77
N VAL A 73 23.35 -3.97 6.33
CA VAL A 73 23.88 -3.74 4.98
C VAL A 73 25.41 -3.73 5.09
N ILE A 74 26.07 -4.62 4.36
CA ILE A 74 27.52 -4.78 4.37
C ILE A 74 28.06 -4.42 3.00
N ALA A 75 28.88 -3.36 2.92
CA ALA A 75 29.52 -2.92 1.69
C ALA A 75 30.98 -3.35 1.66
N HIS A 76 31.40 -3.98 0.56
CA HIS A 76 32.78 -4.32 0.25
C HIS A 76 33.26 -3.38 -0.86
N VAL A 77 34.18 -2.48 -0.53
CA VAL A 77 34.63 -1.41 -1.42
C VAL A 77 36.08 -1.65 -1.83
N SER A 78 36.33 -1.73 -3.12
CA SER A 78 37.69 -1.82 -3.68
C SER A 78 38.16 -0.46 -4.20
N PHE A 79 39.46 -0.20 -4.10
CA PHE A 79 40.07 1.08 -4.48
C PHE A 79 41.22 0.90 -5.49
N ASP A 80 41.38 1.87 -6.39
CA ASP A 80 42.60 2.10 -7.18
C ASP A 80 43.24 3.41 -6.71
N GLY A 81 44.15 3.32 -5.74
CA GLY A 81 44.65 4.49 -5.01
C GLY A 81 43.58 5.11 -4.11
N ASP A 82 43.25 6.37 -4.37
CA ASP A 82 42.21 7.15 -3.68
C ASP A 82 40.87 7.16 -4.44
N LYS A 83 40.69 6.25 -5.41
CA LYS A 83 39.46 6.15 -6.19
C LYS A 83 38.72 4.87 -5.89
N ILE A 84 37.41 4.97 -5.68
CA ILE A 84 36.48 3.84 -5.61
C ILE A 84 36.47 3.17 -6.99
N LYS A 85 36.87 1.89 -7.04
CA LYS A 85 36.92 1.09 -8.25
C LYS A 85 35.63 0.28 -8.45
N ASP A 86 35.15 -0.35 -7.38
CA ASP A 86 33.96 -1.20 -7.38
C ASP A 86 33.37 -1.31 -5.97
N ILE A 87 32.06 -1.53 -5.89
CA ILE A 87 31.33 -1.74 -4.63
C ILE A 87 30.47 -2.99 -4.77
N LYS A 88 30.57 -3.88 -3.79
CA LYS A 88 29.71 -5.06 -3.63
C LYS A 88 28.95 -4.98 -2.33
N VAL A 89 27.73 -5.48 -2.28
CA VAL A 89 26.88 -5.35 -1.09
C VAL A 89 26.21 -6.67 -0.76
N ASP A 90 26.28 -7.06 0.51
CA ASP A 90 25.47 -8.12 1.11
C ASP A 90 24.38 -7.47 1.98
N HIS A 91 23.11 -7.82 1.75
CA HIS A 91 21.99 -7.26 2.51
C HIS A 91 20.74 -8.17 2.50
N GLU A 92 19.84 -7.92 3.46
CA GLU A 92 18.52 -8.57 3.59
C GLU A 92 17.35 -7.59 3.32
N GLU A 93 17.63 -6.44 2.71
CA GLU A 93 16.62 -5.43 2.35
C GLU A 93 15.45 -5.97 1.51
N THR A 94 14.30 -5.29 1.60
CA THR A 94 13.06 -5.62 0.89
C THR A 94 13.29 -5.70 -0.62
N GLU A 95 12.91 -6.83 -1.23
CA GLU A 95 12.96 -7.00 -2.68
C GLU A 95 12.11 -5.94 -3.40
N GLY A 96 12.61 -5.45 -4.54
CA GLY A 96 11.94 -4.41 -5.33
C GLY A 96 12.10 -2.98 -4.80
N LEU A 97 12.17 -2.76 -3.49
CA LEU A 97 12.29 -1.41 -2.90
C LEU A 97 13.71 -1.09 -2.43
N GLY A 98 14.13 -1.71 -1.32
CA GLY A 98 15.44 -1.45 -0.70
C GLY A 98 16.59 -2.05 -1.52
N ALA A 99 16.40 -3.26 -2.05
CA ALA A 99 17.38 -3.91 -2.92
C ALA A 99 17.64 -3.11 -4.20
N ALA A 100 16.57 -2.70 -4.90
CA ALA A 100 16.68 -1.91 -6.13
C ALA A 100 17.30 -0.53 -5.88
N ALA A 101 17.03 0.07 -4.72
CA ALA A 101 17.66 1.32 -4.31
C ALA A 101 19.18 1.17 -4.16
N ILE A 102 19.64 0.10 -3.48
CA ILE A 102 21.06 -0.20 -3.34
C ILE A 102 21.69 -0.37 -4.73
N ASP A 103 21.15 -1.26 -5.56
CA ASP A 103 21.67 -1.56 -6.90
C ASP A 103 21.81 -0.30 -7.78
N LYS A 104 20.89 0.65 -7.63
CA LYS A 104 20.90 1.91 -8.37
C LYS A 104 21.91 2.92 -7.82
N MET A 105 22.18 2.92 -6.51
CA MET A 105 23.11 3.85 -5.87
C MET A 105 24.57 3.49 -6.12
N LEU A 106 24.92 2.19 -6.18
CA LEU A 106 26.34 1.79 -6.32
C LEU A 106 27.03 2.40 -7.54
N PRO A 107 26.44 2.36 -8.75
CA PRO A 107 27.04 3.00 -9.92
C PRO A 107 27.21 4.51 -9.75
N GLN A 108 26.31 5.19 -9.04
CA GLN A 108 26.40 6.63 -8.79
C GLN A 108 27.54 6.98 -7.84
N ILE A 109 27.73 6.19 -6.78
CA ILE A 109 28.85 6.35 -5.85
C ILE A 109 30.17 6.15 -6.60
N VAL A 110 30.26 5.12 -7.44
CA VAL A 110 31.46 4.83 -8.25
C VAL A 110 31.69 5.89 -9.32
N GLU A 111 30.67 6.33 -10.06
CA GLU A 111 30.81 7.34 -11.11
C GLU A 111 31.26 8.69 -10.54
N ASN A 112 30.63 9.11 -9.44
CA ASN A 112 30.84 10.44 -8.86
C ASN A 112 31.95 10.47 -7.80
N GLN A 113 32.49 9.30 -7.42
CA GLN A 113 33.49 9.17 -6.35
C GLN A 113 33.03 9.84 -5.04
N SER A 114 31.72 9.78 -4.76
CA SER A 114 31.09 10.50 -3.64
C SER A 114 30.03 9.65 -2.96
N VAL A 115 30.02 9.69 -1.62
CA VAL A 115 28.94 9.15 -0.77
C VAL A 115 27.89 10.22 -0.45
N ASN A 116 28.10 11.45 -0.92
CA ASN A 116 27.13 12.54 -0.80
C ASN A 116 26.25 12.60 -2.06
N ILE A 117 25.50 11.52 -2.28
CA ILE A 117 24.55 11.36 -3.38
C ILE A 117 23.11 11.31 -2.86
N ASP A 118 22.15 11.64 -3.72
CA ASP A 118 20.74 11.67 -3.36
C ASP A 118 20.25 10.28 -2.90
N SER A 119 19.54 10.24 -1.76
CA SER A 119 18.87 9.02 -1.33
C SER A 119 17.78 8.64 -2.33
N VAL A 120 17.54 7.35 -2.50
CA VAL A 120 16.48 6.85 -3.35
C VAL A 120 15.14 7.06 -2.64
N SER A 121 14.30 7.92 -3.20
CA SER A 121 12.98 8.23 -2.67
C SER A 121 12.16 6.95 -2.47
N GLY A 122 11.56 6.79 -1.29
CA GLY A 122 10.84 5.57 -0.91
C GLY A 122 11.70 4.48 -0.25
N ALA A 123 13.02 4.54 -0.37
CA ALA A 123 13.97 3.60 0.24
C ALA A 123 14.99 4.31 1.15
N THR A 124 14.59 5.41 1.80
CA THR A 124 15.52 6.29 2.54
C THR A 124 16.35 5.55 3.58
N PHE A 125 15.78 4.62 4.35
CA PHE A 125 16.54 3.85 5.34
C PHE A 125 17.61 2.97 4.67
N SER A 126 17.23 2.23 3.63
CA SER A 126 18.15 1.39 2.85
C SER A 126 19.23 2.25 2.15
N SER A 127 18.85 3.41 1.62
CA SER A 127 19.77 4.39 1.01
C SER A 127 20.77 4.95 2.03
N THR A 128 20.30 5.37 3.21
CA THR A 128 21.19 5.84 4.28
C THR A 128 22.12 4.71 4.72
N ALA A 129 21.59 3.50 4.88
CA ALA A 129 22.39 2.34 5.28
C ALA A 129 23.51 2.03 4.29
N ILE A 130 23.25 2.05 2.98
CA ILE A 130 24.33 1.81 2.00
C ILE A 130 25.37 2.94 2.00
N LEU A 131 24.95 4.20 2.13
CA LEU A 131 25.87 5.34 2.20
C LEU A 131 26.75 5.26 3.46
N GLU A 132 26.17 4.90 4.60
CA GLU A 132 26.90 4.66 5.84
C GLU A 132 27.86 3.48 5.72
N ALA A 133 27.40 2.34 5.17
CA ALA A 133 28.22 1.16 4.99
C ALA A 133 29.43 1.43 4.09
N VAL A 134 29.23 2.12 2.95
CA VAL A 134 30.33 2.53 2.06
C VAL A 134 31.25 3.55 2.75
N SER A 135 30.70 4.49 3.50
CA SER A 135 31.51 5.47 4.26
C SER A 135 32.42 4.79 5.29
N GLU A 136 31.92 3.78 5.98
CA GLU A 136 32.72 3.00 6.93
C GLU A 136 33.80 2.18 6.21
N ALA A 137 33.51 1.62 5.03
CA ALA A 137 34.50 0.93 4.21
C ALA A 137 35.63 1.86 3.72
N ILE A 138 35.29 3.09 3.31
CA ILE A 138 36.26 4.14 2.94
C ILE A 138 37.16 4.49 4.14
N LYS A 139 36.58 4.68 5.33
CA LYS A 139 37.38 4.95 6.53
C LYS A 139 38.29 3.76 6.87
N ALA A 140 37.79 2.54 6.71
CA ALA A 140 38.55 1.32 6.96
C ALA A 140 39.74 1.15 6.00
N SER A 141 39.67 1.69 4.78
CA SER A 141 40.78 1.68 3.82
C SER A 141 41.92 2.64 4.17
N GLY A 142 41.70 3.55 5.13
CA GLY A 142 42.64 4.62 5.47
C GLY A 142 42.57 5.82 4.52
N ASN A 143 41.60 5.84 3.60
CA ASN A 143 41.29 7.02 2.81
C ASN A 143 40.57 8.07 3.66
N ASP A 144 40.77 9.35 3.33
CA ASP A 144 40.08 10.45 4.00
C ASP A 144 38.65 10.58 3.45
N ILE A 145 37.64 10.40 4.31
CA ILE A 145 36.22 10.45 3.92
C ILE A 145 35.82 11.82 3.36
N GLU A 146 36.49 12.91 3.76
CA GLU A 146 36.21 14.25 3.26
C GLU A 146 36.39 14.34 1.73
N ASN A 147 37.31 13.54 1.15
CA ASN A 147 37.52 13.48 -0.30
C ASN A 147 36.38 12.82 -1.08
N TYR A 148 35.44 12.17 -0.38
CA TYR A 148 34.28 11.49 -0.97
C TYR A 148 32.96 12.14 -0.51
N GLN A 149 33.02 13.33 0.07
CA GLN A 149 31.86 14.09 0.54
C GLN A 149 31.65 15.38 -0.27
N GLU A 150 32.37 15.58 -1.37
CA GLU A 150 32.07 16.66 -2.30
C GLU A 150 30.59 16.55 -2.73
N ASP A 151 29.85 17.66 -2.56
CA ASP A 151 28.43 17.75 -2.92
C ASP A 151 28.24 17.35 -4.38
N PHE A 152 27.58 16.22 -4.58
CA PHE A 152 27.19 15.76 -5.90
C PHE A 152 25.68 15.48 -5.88
N THR A 153 24.89 16.54 -5.99
CA THR A 153 23.46 16.36 -6.21
C THR A 153 23.21 16.08 -7.69
N SER A 154 22.25 15.21 -8.00
CA SER A 154 21.81 15.01 -9.40
C SER A 154 21.26 16.31 -10.02
N ALA A 155 20.93 17.31 -9.19
CA ALA A 155 20.52 18.65 -9.59
C ALA A 155 21.67 19.50 -10.18
N ASP A 156 22.92 19.19 -9.88
CA ASP A 156 24.11 19.93 -10.38
C ASP A 156 24.69 19.34 -11.68
N LYS A 157 24.21 18.16 -12.12
CA LYS A 157 24.64 17.54 -13.38
C LYS A 157 23.96 18.29 -14.54
N GLU A 158 24.74 18.77 -15.51
CA GLU A 158 24.20 19.40 -16.73
C GLU A 158 23.33 18.39 -17.48
N ARG A 159 22.00 18.53 -17.37
CA ARG A 159 21.04 17.67 -18.05
C ARG A 159 20.99 17.98 -19.54
N LYS A 160 20.91 16.95 -20.36
CA LYS A 160 20.76 17.11 -21.81
C LYS A 160 19.31 17.32 -22.16
N ASP A 161 19.03 18.24 -23.08
CA ASP A 161 17.68 18.37 -23.62
C ASP A 161 17.36 17.16 -24.50
N ALA A 162 16.23 16.51 -24.22
CA ALA A 162 15.70 15.39 -24.98
C ALA A 162 14.25 15.66 -25.39
N THR A 163 13.83 15.09 -26.51
CA THR A 163 12.44 15.24 -26.99
C THR A 163 11.92 13.91 -27.50
N LYS A 164 10.71 13.54 -27.06
CA LYS A 164 9.93 12.42 -27.57
C LYS A 164 8.57 12.91 -28.06
N ASP A 165 8.05 12.30 -29.10
CA ASP A 165 6.73 12.61 -29.67
C ASP A 165 5.87 11.35 -29.59
N VAL A 166 4.70 11.44 -28.97
CA VAL A 166 3.73 10.35 -28.83
C VAL A 166 2.31 10.86 -29.02
N ASP A 167 1.32 9.97 -29.07
CA ASP A 167 -0.07 10.37 -29.09
C ASP A 167 -0.56 10.72 -27.67
N VAL A 168 -0.25 9.86 -26.69
CA VAL A 168 -0.67 9.99 -25.29
C VAL A 168 0.54 9.90 -24.36
N VAL A 169 0.64 10.82 -23.40
CA VAL A 169 1.57 10.68 -22.27
C VAL A 169 0.77 10.47 -20.98
N VAL A 170 1.16 9.46 -20.20
CA VAL A 170 0.57 9.14 -18.90
C VAL A 170 1.56 9.52 -17.81
N VAL A 171 1.09 10.25 -16.78
CA VAL A 171 1.92 10.74 -15.68
C VAL A 171 1.53 10.04 -14.39
N GLY A 172 2.43 9.24 -13.85
CA GLY A 172 2.25 8.39 -12.66
C GLY A 172 2.21 6.91 -13.02
N GLY A 173 3.09 6.10 -12.43
CA GLY A 173 3.22 4.65 -12.63
C GLY A 173 2.43 3.82 -11.61
N GLY A 174 1.34 4.34 -11.05
CA GLY A 174 0.40 3.59 -10.21
C GLY A 174 -0.60 2.77 -11.04
N GLY A 175 -1.53 2.07 -10.37
CA GLY A 175 -2.50 1.22 -11.07
C GLY A 175 -3.39 1.96 -12.07
N ALA A 176 -3.78 3.21 -11.79
CA ALA A 176 -4.53 4.04 -12.74
C ALA A 176 -3.72 4.39 -13.99
N GLY A 177 -2.43 4.71 -13.82
CA GLY A 177 -1.54 5.05 -14.91
C GLY A 177 -1.28 3.85 -15.82
N PHE A 178 -1.05 2.68 -15.25
CA PHE A 178 -0.93 1.45 -16.01
C PHE A 178 -2.22 1.08 -16.74
N ALA A 179 -3.38 1.14 -16.07
CA ALA A 179 -4.67 0.90 -16.70
C ALA A 179 -4.90 1.83 -17.90
N ALA A 180 -4.56 3.12 -17.75
CA ALA A 180 -4.64 4.11 -18.82
C ALA A 180 -3.67 3.82 -19.96
N ALA A 181 -2.40 3.55 -19.66
CA ALA A 181 -1.36 3.34 -20.67
C ALA A 181 -1.65 2.08 -21.52
N VAL A 182 -1.98 0.96 -20.87
CA VAL A 182 -2.34 -0.28 -21.58
C VAL A 182 -3.59 -0.06 -22.42
N THR A 183 -4.64 0.53 -21.86
CA THR A 183 -5.89 0.76 -22.62
C THR A 183 -5.68 1.71 -23.80
N ALA A 184 -4.90 2.78 -23.64
CA ALA A 184 -4.59 3.70 -24.73
C ALA A 184 -3.84 3.01 -25.88
N LYS A 185 -2.87 2.16 -25.54
CA LYS A 185 -2.08 1.36 -26.48
C LYS A 185 -2.93 0.31 -27.19
N GLU A 186 -3.81 -0.40 -26.47
CA GLU A 186 -4.78 -1.34 -27.04
C GLU A 186 -5.75 -0.64 -28.00
N ASN A 187 -6.02 0.65 -27.80
CA ASN A 187 -6.80 1.49 -28.70
C ASN A 187 -5.99 2.12 -29.85
N GLY A 188 -4.70 1.78 -29.95
CA GLY A 188 -3.83 2.09 -31.10
C GLY A 188 -3.02 3.39 -30.98
N ALA A 189 -2.98 4.03 -29.82
CA ALA A 189 -2.12 5.19 -29.58
C ALA A 189 -0.65 4.78 -29.37
N ASP A 190 0.28 5.66 -29.73
CA ASP A 190 1.64 5.60 -29.17
C ASP A 190 1.68 6.22 -27.77
N VAL A 191 2.35 5.57 -26.82
CA VAL A 191 2.21 5.85 -25.39
C VAL A 191 3.57 5.83 -24.68
N ILE A 192 3.82 6.87 -23.89
CA ILE A 192 4.87 6.91 -22.85
C ILE A 192 4.20 7.04 -21.48
N LEU A 193 4.69 6.28 -20.50
CA LEU A 193 4.35 6.44 -19.09
C LEU A 193 5.57 7.00 -18.35
N LEU A 194 5.37 8.05 -17.55
CA LEU A 194 6.40 8.69 -16.73
C LEU A 194 6.12 8.47 -15.24
N GLU A 195 7.11 8.03 -14.48
CA GLU A 195 7.04 7.84 -13.03
C GLU A 195 8.20 8.63 -12.38
N LYS A 196 7.88 9.49 -11.41
CA LYS A 196 8.90 10.32 -10.74
C LYS A 196 9.79 9.52 -9.79
N MET A 197 9.25 8.44 -9.25
CA MET A 197 9.93 7.58 -8.32
C MET A 197 10.89 6.63 -9.06
N PRO A 198 11.91 6.10 -8.39
CA PRO A 198 12.82 5.07 -8.91
C PRO A 198 12.12 3.77 -9.32
N GLN A 199 10.94 3.52 -8.77
CA GLN A 199 10.14 2.33 -8.98
C GLN A 199 8.69 2.74 -9.25
N VAL A 200 8.05 2.01 -10.15
CA VAL A 200 6.61 2.11 -10.41
C VAL A 200 5.78 1.54 -9.26
N GLY A 201 4.50 1.89 -9.25
CA GLY A 201 3.47 1.26 -8.45
C GLY A 201 2.85 2.16 -7.38
N GLY A 202 3.58 3.15 -6.88
CA GLY A 202 3.06 4.13 -5.91
C GLY A 202 2.29 3.49 -4.75
N ASN A 203 1.17 4.10 -4.34
CA ASN A 203 0.29 3.54 -3.32
C ASN A 203 -0.38 2.21 -3.73
N THR A 204 -0.53 1.94 -5.03
CA THR A 204 -1.07 0.65 -5.48
C THR A 204 -0.17 -0.50 -5.02
N LEU A 205 1.15 -0.35 -5.14
CA LEU A 205 2.13 -1.38 -4.77
C LEU A 205 2.03 -1.79 -3.28
N ILE A 206 1.86 -0.82 -2.39
CA ILE A 206 1.81 -1.03 -0.94
C ILE A 206 0.40 -1.30 -0.39
N SER A 207 -0.60 -1.42 -1.27
CA SER A 207 -1.96 -1.82 -0.90
C SER A 207 -2.10 -3.35 -0.81
N GLY A 208 -3.18 -3.84 -0.19
CA GLY A 208 -3.57 -5.26 -0.26
C GLY A 208 -4.05 -5.69 -1.66
N GLY A 209 -4.34 -4.74 -2.56
CA GLY A 209 -4.74 -4.98 -3.94
C GLY A 209 -6.17 -5.52 -4.11
N GLU A 210 -6.96 -5.60 -3.04
CA GLU A 210 -8.34 -6.09 -3.12
C GLU A 210 -9.23 -5.12 -3.91
N MET A 211 -10.07 -5.68 -4.78
CA MET A 211 -10.91 -4.91 -5.69
C MET A 211 -12.39 -5.24 -5.48
N ALA A 212 -13.21 -4.22 -5.23
CA ALA A 212 -14.66 -4.38 -5.22
C ALA A 212 -15.17 -4.75 -6.62
N ALA A 213 -15.83 -5.90 -6.76
CA ALA A 213 -16.43 -6.36 -8.01
C ALA A 213 -17.86 -6.88 -7.72
N PRO A 214 -18.90 -6.05 -7.86
CA PRO A 214 -20.29 -6.47 -7.55
C PRO A 214 -20.85 -7.48 -8.55
N ALA A 215 -21.70 -8.38 -8.08
CA ALA A 215 -22.31 -9.44 -8.88
C ALA A 215 -21.28 -10.30 -9.65
N ASN A 216 -20.19 -10.68 -8.97
CA ASN A 216 -19.15 -11.53 -9.55
C ASN A 216 -19.44 -13.04 -9.37
N GLU A 217 -18.73 -13.88 -10.12
CA GLU A 217 -18.92 -15.34 -10.13
C GLU A 217 -18.72 -16.04 -8.78
N LEU A 218 -17.87 -15.48 -7.90
CA LEU A 218 -17.65 -16.02 -6.56
C LEU A 218 -18.83 -15.71 -5.62
N GLN A 219 -19.52 -14.59 -5.81
CA GLN A 219 -20.74 -14.27 -5.05
C GLN A 219 -21.86 -15.24 -5.42
N GLU A 220 -22.02 -15.57 -6.70
CA GLU A 220 -22.98 -16.58 -7.14
C GLU A 220 -22.68 -17.95 -6.51
N LYS A 221 -21.40 -18.35 -6.47
CA LYS A 221 -20.94 -19.60 -5.85
C LYS A 221 -21.18 -19.64 -4.34
N GLU A 222 -20.98 -18.52 -3.64
CA GLU A 222 -21.24 -18.37 -2.20
C GLU A 222 -22.74 -18.13 -1.88
N GLY A 223 -23.60 -17.94 -2.89
CA GLY A 223 -25.03 -17.65 -2.70
C GLY A 223 -25.31 -16.25 -2.17
N ILE A 224 -24.41 -15.29 -2.43
CA ILE A 224 -24.50 -13.89 -2.03
C ILE A 224 -25.28 -13.11 -3.09
N GLU A 225 -26.40 -12.50 -2.70
CA GLU A 225 -27.16 -11.58 -3.56
C GLU A 225 -26.50 -10.19 -3.56
N ASP A 226 -25.96 -9.77 -4.70
CA ASP A 226 -25.37 -8.45 -4.91
C ASP A 226 -25.79 -7.86 -6.26
N SER A 227 -25.53 -6.57 -6.46
CA SER A 227 -25.82 -5.87 -7.72
C SER A 227 -24.95 -4.63 -7.85
N LYS A 228 -24.80 -4.13 -9.09
CA LYS A 228 -24.14 -2.87 -9.37
C LYS A 228 -24.83 -1.72 -8.64
N GLU A 229 -26.17 -1.73 -8.61
CA GLU A 229 -26.99 -0.75 -7.91
C GLU A 229 -26.77 -0.79 -6.38
N LEU A 230 -26.59 -1.97 -5.80
CA LEU A 230 -26.28 -2.09 -4.37
C LEU A 230 -24.88 -1.56 -4.07
N PHE A 231 -23.88 -1.87 -4.90
CA PHE A 231 -22.55 -1.30 -4.75
C PHE A 231 -22.54 0.22 -4.93
N ALA A 232 -23.19 0.75 -5.97
CA ALA A 232 -23.36 2.18 -6.17
C ALA A 232 -24.05 2.84 -4.97
N LYS A 233 -25.09 2.20 -4.41
CA LYS A 233 -25.77 2.68 -3.20
C LYS A 233 -24.81 2.77 -2.01
N ASP A 234 -24.03 1.72 -1.75
CA ASP A 234 -23.06 1.68 -0.65
C ASP A 234 -22.03 2.81 -0.78
N VAL A 235 -21.52 3.08 -1.99
CA VAL A 235 -20.55 4.17 -2.23
C VAL A 235 -21.22 5.54 -2.15
N LYS A 236 -22.46 5.70 -2.67
CA LYS A 236 -23.24 6.96 -2.58
C LYS A 236 -23.58 7.35 -1.15
N GLU A 237 -23.72 6.39 -0.23
CA GLU A 237 -23.90 6.68 1.19
C GLU A 237 -22.72 7.43 1.81
N ALA A 238 -21.53 7.36 1.21
CA ALA A 238 -20.37 8.17 1.59
C ALA A 238 -20.36 9.59 0.98
N GLY A 239 -21.34 9.95 0.14
CA GLY A 239 -21.59 11.33 -0.29
C GLY A 239 -20.89 11.81 -1.56
N GLY A 240 -20.31 10.92 -2.39
CA GLY A 240 -19.72 11.30 -3.68
C GLY A 240 -20.74 11.63 -4.78
N ASN A 241 -20.25 12.10 -5.92
CA ASN A 241 -20.99 12.41 -7.15
C ASN A 241 -21.68 11.13 -7.69
N PRO A 242 -23.02 11.09 -7.73
CA PRO A 242 -23.76 9.91 -8.16
C PRO A 242 -23.45 9.44 -9.58
N GLU A 243 -23.17 10.35 -10.52
CA GLU A 243 -22.91 9.99 -11.93
C GLU A 243 -21.56 9.27 -12.07
N LEU A 244 -20.54 9.74 -11.34
CA LEU A 244 -19.24 9.07 -11.32
C LEU A 244 -19.31 7.70 -10.65
N ILE A 245 -20.08 7.61 -9.55
CA ILE A 245 -20.27 6.35 -8.83
C ILE A 245 -21.06 5.32 -9.66
N ASP A 246 -22.04 5.75 -10.45
CA ASP A 246 -22.77 4.85 -11.33
C ASP A 246 -21.85 4.26 -12.41
N VAL A 247 -20.96 5.07 -13.00
CA VAL A 247 -19.92 4.58 -13.92
C VAL A 247 -18.98 3.59 -13.24
N LEU A 248 -18.49 3.91 -12.03
CA LEU A 248 -17.66 2.99 -11.24
C LEU A 248 -18.35 1.63 -11.06
N ALA A 249 -19.60 1.63 -10.62
CA ALA A 249 -20.34 0.41 -10.36
C ALA A 249 -20.67 -0.37 -11.64
N ASP A 250 -20.92 0.33 -12.74
CA ASP A 250 -21.23 -0.28 -14.02
C ASP A 250 -20.04 -1.03 -14.62
N HIS A 251 -18.81 -0.58 -14.37
CA HIS A 251 -17.60 -1.14 -14.97
C HIS A 251 -16.79 -2.05 -14.05
N ALA A 252 -16.90 -1.89 -12.72
CA ALA A 252 -16.01 -2.54 -11.74
C ALA A 252 -15.78 -4.06 -11.98
N THR A 253 -16.83 -4.83 -12.23
CA THR A 253 -16.70 -6.30 -12.42
C THR A 253 -16.16 -6.69 -13.79
N GLU A 254 -16.52 -5.97 -14.84
CA GLU A 254 -15.94 -6.20 -16.17
C GLU A 254 -14.45 -5.89 -16.16
N ASP A 255 -14.06 -4.83 -15.47
CA ASP A 255 -12.68 -4.39 -15.38
C ASP A 255 -11.84 -5.31 -14.48
N ALA A 256 -12.45 -5.90 -13.46
CA ALA A 256 -11.83 -6.98 -12.69
C ALA A 256 -11.55 -8.23 -13.54
N TYR A 257 -12.41 -8.52 -14.52
CA TYR A 257 -12.18 -9.60 -15.47
C TYR A 257 -11.13 -9.22 -16.52
N TRP A 258 -11.06 -7.98 -16.96
CA TRP A 258 -9.94 -7.51 -17.79
C TRP A 258 -8.59 -7.60 -17.06
N LEU A 259 -8.54 -7.26 -15.77
CA LEU A 259 -7.36 -7.51 -14.94
C LEU A 259 -6.97 -9.00 -14.94
N ARG A 260 -7.95 -9.90 -14.83
CA ARG A 260 -7.73 -11.35 -14.85
C ARG A 260 -7.24 -11.85 -16.21
N ASP A 261 -7.96 -11.47 -17.27
CA ASP A 261 -7.89 -12.12 -18.58
C ASP A 261 -6.86 -11.48 -19.51
N ASP A 262 -6.70 -10.14 -19.45
CA ASP A 262 -5.84 -9.38 -20.36
C ASP A 262 -4.53 -8.93 -19.70
N ILE A 263 -4.57 -8.61 -18.39
CA ILE A 263 -3.38 -8.21 -17.62
C ILE A 263 -2.71 -9.42 -16.96
N GLY A 264 -3.48 -10.43 -16.56
CA GLY A 264 -2.97 -11.67 -15.95
C GLY A 264 -2.94 -11.67 -14.42
N VAL A 265 -3.68 -10.76 -13.78
CA VAL A 265 -3.86 -10.73 -12.31
C VAL A 265 -4.56 -12.02 -11.85
N LYS A 266 -3.96 -12.69 -10.88
CA LYS A 266 -4.55 -13.89 -10.28
C LYS A 266 -5.38 -13.52 -9.07
N TRP A 267 -6.67 -13.84 -9.12
CA TRP A 267 -7.59 -13.74 -7.99
C TRP A 267 -7.70 -15.09 -7.27
N LEU A 268 -7.83 -15.06 -5.95
CA LEU A 268 -8.15 -16.24 -5.15
C LEU A 268 -9.63 -16.66 -5.33
N ASP A 269 -9.93 -17.93 -5.04
CA ASP A 269 -11.29 -18.50 -5.12
C ASP A 269 -12.11 -18.22 -3.84
N ASN A 270 -11.94 -17.03 -3.26
CA ASN A 270 -12.68 -16.53 -2.12
C ASN A 270 -12.74 -15.00 -2.13
N LEU A 271 -13.81 -14.46 -1.56
CA LEU A 271 -13.97 -13.01 -1.43
C LEU A 271 -13.48 -12.49 -0.07
N MET A 272 -13.35 -11.17 0.05
CA MET A 272 -13.20 -10.45 1.32
C MET A 272 -14.36 -9.47 1.55
N PHE A 273 -14.71 -9.24 2.82
CA PHE A 273 -15.66 -8.22 3.24
C PHE A 273 -14.90 -7.01 3.78
N PHE A 274 -15.28 -5.81 3.35
CA PHE A 274 -14.79 -4.56 3.92
C PHE A 274 -15.94 -3.75 4.49
N GLY A 275 -15.67 -3.03 5.58
CA GLY A 275 -16.63 -2.13 6.19
C GLY A 275 -17.15 -1.07 5.21
N GLY A 276 -18.43 -0.74 5.35
CA GLY A 276 -19.15 0.16 4.44
C GLY A 276 -19.84 -0.54 3.27
N HIS A 277 -19.44 -1.76 2.91
CA HIS A 277 -20.21 -2.58 1.97
C HIS A 277 -21.39 -3.27 2.66
N SER A 278 -22.51 -3.40 1.94
CA SER A 278 -23.67 -4.18 2.37
C SER A 278 -23.42 -5.69 2.32
N VAL A 279 -22.57 -6.15 1.41
CA VAL A 279 -22.22 -7.56 1.21
C VAL A 279 -20.75 -7.73 0.85
N LYS A 280 -20.26 -8.96 0.99
CA LYS A 280 -18.90 -9.38 0.60
C LYS A 280 -18.79 -9.40 -0.92
N ARG A 281 -17.87 -8.63 -1.50
CA ARG A 281 -17.72 -8.46 -2.97
C ARG A 281 -16.30 -8.23 -3.46
N SER A 282 -15.32 -8.25 -2.56
CA SER A 282 -13.96 -7.85 -2.90
C SER A 282 -13.15 -9.07 -3.31
N LEU A 283 -12.61 -9.04 -4.53
CA LEU A 283 -11.66 -10.03 -5.02
C LEU A 283 -10.32 -9.83 -4.32
N ILE A 284 -9.63 -10.93 -4.02
CA ILE A 284 -8.35 -10.93 -3.31
C ILE A 284 -7.25 -11.36 -4.28
N PRO A 285 -6.20 -10.56 -4.50
CA PRO A 285 -5.09 -10.98 -5.34
C PRO A 285 -4.31 -12.14 -4.69
N ALA A 286 -3.72 -13.03 -5.50
CA ALA A 286 -3.03 -14.22 -5.02
C ALA A 286 -1.85 -13.91 -4.08
N ASP A 287 -1.16 -12.79 -4.31
CA ASP A 287 -0.05 -12.33 -3.47
C ASP A 287 -0.53 -11.53 -2.24
N HIS A 288 -1.84 -11.32 -2.05
CA HIS A 288 -2.40 -10.45 -1.00
C HIS A 288 -1.79 -9.03 -1.00
N SER A 289 -1.40 -8.55 -2.18
CA SER A 289 -0.72 -7.28 -2.38
C SER A 289 -1.05 -6.72 -3.75
N GLY A 290 -1.10 -5.40 -3.85
CA GLY A 290 -1.16 -4.69 -5.12
C GLY A 290 0.09 -4.88 -5.99
N ASN A 291 1.17 -5.47 -5.46
CA ASN A 291 2.27 -5.98 -6.27
C ASN A 291 1.81 -6.99 -7.33
N GLU A 292 0.77 -7.80 -7.07
CA GLU A 292 0.15 -8.67 -8.08
C GLU A 292 -0.32 -7.87 -9.30
N LEU A 293 -0.87 -6.67 -9.09
CA LEU A 293 -1.31 -5.81 -10.18
C LEU A 293 -0.10 -5.18 -10.89
N ILE A 294 0.80 -4.54 -10.13
CA ILE A 294 1.93 -3.78 -10.70
C ILE A 294 2.87 -4.68 -11.52
N LYS A 295 3.18 -5.89 -11.04
CA LYS A 295 4.04 -6.83 -11.77
C LYS A 295 3.43 -7.26 -13.11
N ASN A 296 2.13 -7.56 -13.13
CA ASN A 296 1.44 -8.01 -14.34
C ASN A 296 1.22 -6.84 -15.32
N TYR A 297 0.95 -5.63 -14.83
CA TYR A 297 0.91 -4.43 -15.65
C TYR A 297 2.26 -4.11 -16.30
N THR A 298 3.34 -4.19 -15.54
CA THR A 298 4.70 -3.93 -16.06
C THR A 298 5.01 -4.90 -17.20
N LYS A 299 4.76 -6.19 -16.99
CA LYS A 299 4.90 -7.22 -18.02
C LYS A 299 4.03 -6.92 -19.25
N LYS A 300 2.78 -6.49 -19.07
CA LYS A 300 1.89 -6.14 -20.19
C LYS A 300 2.41 -4.93 -20.97
N CYS A 301 2.93 -3.91 -20.30
CA CYS A 301 3.56 -2.76 -20.95
C CYS A 301 4.77 -3.18 -21.80
N GLU A 302 5.62 -4.07 -21.28
CA GLU A 302 6.74 -4.64 -22.05
C GLU A 302 6.25 -5.41 -23.29
N GLU A 303 5.23 -6.25 -23.16
CA GLU A 303 4.63 -7.01 -24.26
C GLU A 303 4.06 -6.10 -25.35
N LEU A 304 3.47 -4.97 -24.97
CA LEU A 304 2.88 -3.99 -25.88
C LEU A 304 3.89 -2.95 -26.40
N GLY A 305 5.12 -2.94 -25.90
CA GLY A 305 6.13 -1.94 -26.24
C GLY A 305 5.75 -0.53 -25.81
N ILE A 306 5.20 -0.38 -24.61
CA ILE A 306 4.97 0.92 -23.95
C ILE A 306 6.25 1.31 -23.23
N ASP A 307 6.74 2.52 -23.49
CA ASP A 307 7.95 3.05 -22.85
C ASP A 307 7.61 3.59 -21.47
N VAL A 308 8.08 2.91 -20.42
CA VAL A 308 7.90 3.27 -19.01
C VAL A 308 9.21 3.85 -18.50
N ILE A 309 9.20 5.14 -18.16
CA ILE A 309 10.39 5.89 -17.74
C ILE A 309 10.24 6.26 -16.26
N THR A 310 10.99 5.60 -15.39
CA THR A 310 11.13 5.95 -13.97
C THR A 310 12.09 7.13 -13.78
N ASP A 311 12.11 7.69 -12.57
CA ASP A 311 12.88 8.91 -12.26
C ASP A 311 12.57 10.08 -13.20
N ALA A 312 11.37 10.12 -13.78
CA ALA A 312 10.92 11.17 -14.67
C ALA A 312 9.92 12.06 -13.93
N ASP A 313 10.46 13.07 -13.22
CA ASP A 313 9.68 14.01 -12.43
C ASP A 313 9.05 15.07 -13.33
N VAL A 314 7.77 14.91 -13.64
CA VAL A 314 7.02 15.85 -14.49
C VAL A 314 6.77 17.16 -13.75
N LYS A 315 7.33 18.25 -14.29
CA LYS A 315 7.29 19.59 -13.68
C LYS A 315 6.24 20.52 -14.30
N GLU A 316 5.87 20.28 -15.56
CA GLU A 316 5.03 21.18 -16.33
C GLU A 316 4.16 20.42 -17.34
N ILE A 317 2.87 20.75 -17.39
CA ILE A 317 1.99 20.39 -18.51
C ILE A 317 2.10 21.50 -19.57
N LEU A 318 2.46 21.11 -20.79
CA LEU A 318 2.63 22.03 -21.90
C LEU A 318 1.29 22.31 -22.58
N THR A 319 1.12 23.55 -23.03
CA THR A 319 -0.05 23.95 -23.80
C THR A 319 0.33 24.66 -25.11
N LYS A 320 -0.55 24.53 -26.10
CA LYS A 320 -0.48 25.23 -27.38
C LYS A 320 -1.89 25.56 -27.86
N ASP A 321 -2.12 26.82 -28.24
CA ASP A 321 -3.42 27.31 -28.67
C ASP A 321 -4.54 26.99 -27.65
N ASP A 322 -4.24 27.16 -26.35
CA ASP A 322 -5.10 26.86 -25.18
C ASP A 322 -5.47 25.37 -25.01
N LYS A 323 -4.75 24.46 -25.67
CA LYS A 323 -4.92 23.00 -25.54
C LYS A 323 -3.68 22.35 -24.96
N VAL A 324 -3.84 21.21 -24.30
CA VAL A 324 -2.70 20.39 -23.88
C VAL A 324 -1.87 19.96 -25.10
N ALA A 325 -0.54 19.98 -24.94
CA ALA A 325 0.42 19.68 -25.99
C ALA A 325 1.57 18.75 -25.53
N GLY A 326 1.52 18.23 -24.31
CA GLY A 326 2.54 17.35 -23.75
C GLY A 326 2.97 17.74 -22.35
N VAL A 327 4.17 17.32 -21.95
CA VAL A 327 4.75 17.59 -20.63
C VAL A 327 6.26 17.84 -20.70
N LYS A 328 6.81 18.49 -19.67
CA LYS A 328 8.25 18.46 -19.37
C LYS A 328 8.51 17.69 -18.10
N ALA A 329 9.51 16.82 -18.16
CA ALA A 329 10.01 16.05 -17.05
C ALA A 329 11.50 16.26 -16.86
N GLU A 330 11.95 16.15 -15.62
CA GLU A 330 13.36 16.06 -15.27
C GLU A 330 13.70 14.61 -14.97
N THR A 331 14.72 14.08 -15.65
CA THR A 331 15.32 12.79 -15.31
C THR A 331 16.73 13.02 -14.73
N PRO A 332 17.40 11.99 -14.19
CA PRO A 332 18.77 12.13 -13.70
C PRO A 332 19.76 12.65 -14.76
N ASN A 333 19.45 12.47 -16.06
CA ASN A 333 20.36 12.83 -17.15
C ASN A 333 19.76 13.82 -18.16
N GLU A 334 18.44 14.03 -18.18
CA GLU A 334 17.75 14.74 -19.25
C GLU A 334 16.71 15.75 -18.75
N ASN A 335 16.61 16.89 -19.44
CA ASN A 335 15.41 17.71 -19.46
C ASN A 335 14.53 17.16 -20.60
N LEU A 336 13.63 16.24 -20.25
CA LEU A 336 12.82 15.51 -21.22
C LEU A 336 11.55 16.31 -21.55
N THR A 337 11.39 16.67 -22.82
CA THR A 337 10.10 17.14 -23.36
C THR A 337 9.39 15.98 -24.03
N VAL A 338 8.16 15.68 -23.62
CA VAL A 338 7.29 14.72 -24.31
C VAL A 338 6.15 15.48 -24.95
N ASN A 339 6.19 15.66 -26.27
CA ASN A 339 5.08 16.22 -27.01
C ASN A 339 3.99 15.14 -27.15
N ALA A 340 2.75 15.50 -26.80
CA ALA A 340 1.62 14.59 -26.90
C ALA A 340 0.35 15.36 -27.26
N LYS A 341 -0.62 14.69 -27.89
CA LYS A 341 -1.93 15.30 -28.17
C LYS A 341 -2.80 15.35 -26.91
N SER A 342 -2.63 14.38 -26.01
CA SER A 342 -3.33 14.34 -24.73
C SER A 342 -2.43 13.86 -23.60
N VAL A 343 -2.76 14.30 -22.38
CA VAL A 343 -2.09 13.94 -21.13
C VAL A 343 -3.10 13.27 -20.20
N VAL A 344 -2.74 12.13 -19.61
CA VAL A 344 -3.49 11.50 -18.52
C VAL A 344 -2.72 11.68 -17.21
N LEU A 345 -3.30 12.41 -16.26
CA LEU A 345 -2.77 12.51 -14.90
C LEU A 345 -3.27 11.33 -14.06
N ALA A 346 -2.35 10.51 -13.59
CA ALA A 346 -2.60 9.35 -12.72
C ALA A 346 -1.61 9.34 -11.54
N THR A 347 -1.32 10.53 -11.00
CA THR A 347 -0.24 10.79 -10.05
C THR A 347 -0.53 10.40 -8.60
N GLY A 348 -1.71 9.81 -8.34
CA GLY A 348 -2.19 9.57 -6.98
C GLY A 348 -2.54 10.84 -6.22
N GLY A 349 -2.76 10.68 -4.91
CA GLY A 349 -3.20 11.75 -4.01
C GLY A 349 -2.07 12.62 -3.45
N PHE A 350 -2.39 13.29 -2.34
CA PHE A 350 -1.47 14.17 -1.61
C PHE A 350 -1.26 13.74 -0.15
N GLY A 351 -1.59 12.50 0.20
CA GLY A 351 -1.54 11.99 1.57
C GLY A 351 -0.15 11.93 2.22
N ALA A 352 0.94 12.07 1.44
CA ALA A 352 2.32 12.17 1.96
C ALA A 352 2.83 13.62 2.05
N ASN A 353 2.02 14.62 1.67
CA ASN A 353 2.38 16.04 1.74
C ASN A 353 1.74 16.66 2.99
N GLU A 354 2.50 16.68 4.09
CA GLU A 354 2.06 17.19 5.39
C GLU A 354 1.52 18.63 5.32
N GLU A 355 2.16 19.50 4.53
CA GLU A 355 1.73 20.89 4.36
C GLU A 355 0.36 20.96 3.67
N MET A 356 0.18 20.22 2.58
CA MET A 356 -1.07 20.19 1.82
C MET A 356 -2.20 19.49 2.59
N THR A 357 -1.91 18.39 3.30
CA THR A 357 -2.91 17.74 4.16
C THR A 357 -3.36 18.67 5.28
N TYR A 358 -2.44 19.38 5.92
CA TYR A 358 -2.77 20.33 6.99
C TYR A 358 -3.52 21.56 6.46
N GLU A 359 -3.21 22.04 5.26
CA GLU A 359 -3.92 23.16 4.61
C GLU A 359 -5.42 22.86 4.45
N TYR A 360 -5.77 21.65 4.03
CA TYR A 360 -7.14 21.25 3.77
C TYR A 360 -7.87 20.68 5.00
N ASP A 361 -7.15 20.07 5.95
CA ASP A 361 -7.70 19.54 7.19
C ASP A 361 -6.77 19.82 8.38
N HIS A 362 -7.06 20.90 9.11
CA HIS A 362 -6.27 21.31 10.28
C HIS A 362 -6.34 20.32 11.46
N GLU A 363 -7.20 19.29 11.43
CA GLU A 363 -7.16 18.21 12.42
C GLU A 363 -5.98 17.25 12.19
N ILE A 364 -5.35 17.28 11.01
CA ILE A 364 -4.19 16.48 10.61
C ILE A 364 -2.91 17.30 10.85
N ASP A 365 -2.50 17.38 12.11
CA ASP A 365 -1.25 18.04 12.52
C ASP A 365 -0.04 17.08 12.48
N GLU A 366 1.11 17.56 12.96
CA GLU A 366 2.39 16.83 13.01
C GLU A 366 2.37 15.50 13.78
N HIS A 367 1.28 15.20 14.50
CA HIS A 367 1.10 13.94 15.22
C HIS A 367 0.40 12.85 14.38
N VAL A 368 -0.04 13.18 13.17
CA VAL A 368 -0.65 12.23 12.23
C VAL A 368 0.31 11.95 11.10
N LYS A 369 0.93 10.76 11.11
CA LYS A 369 1.86 10.30 10.07
C LYS A 369 1.11 9.92 8.78
N SER A 370 1.78 9.29 7.83
CA SER A 370 1.14 8.83 6.60
C SER A 370 1.44 7.36 6.29
N THR A 371 0.44 6.63 5.81
CA THR A 371 0.61 5.30 5.23
C THR A 371 1.09 5.35 3.77
N ASN A 372 1.20 6.55 3.19
CA ASN A 372 1.38 6.72 1.75
C ASN A 372 2.85 6.55 1.35
N ALA A 373 3.06 6.11 0.11
CA ALA A 373 4.35 6.23 -0.54
C ALA A 373 4.77 7.71 -0.58
N LYS A 374 6.06 7.98 -0.35
CA LYS A 374 6.61 9.36 -0.30
C LYS A 374 6.33 10.20 -1.55
N GLY A 375 6.04 9.55 -2.69
CA GLY A 375 5.69 10.23 -3.94
C GLY A 375 4.27 10.82 -3.98
N ALA A 376 3.37 10.51 -3.05
CA ALA A 376 1.99 10.98 -3.06
C ALA A 376 1.87 12.42 -2.53
N THR A 377 2.37 13.39 -3.29
CA THR A 377 2.56 14.79 -2.84
C THR A 377 1.62 15.81 -3.48
N GLY A 378 0.69 15.39 -4.34
CA GLY A 378 -0.27 16.28 -4.99
C GLY A 378 0.21 16.99 -6.26
N ASP A 379 1.37 16.62 -6.82
CA ASP A 379 2.00 17.35 -7.93
C ASP A 379 1.09 17.48 -9.16
N GLY A 380 0.35 16.41 -9.51
CA GLY A 380 -0.60 16.42 -10.62
C GLY A 380 -1.75 17.42 -10.42
N ILE A 381 -2.25 17.54 -9.18
CA ILE A 381 -3.28 18.51 -8.82
C ILE A 381 -2.74 19.93 -9.03
N LEU A 382 -1.58 20.22 -8.43
CA LEU A 382 -0.95 21.54 -8.52
C LEU A 382 -0.59 21.94 -9.95
N MET A 383 -0.20 20.99 -10.80
CA MET A 383 0.05 21.24 -12.22
C MET A 383 -1.23 21.57 -12.98
N ALA A 384 -2.31 20.83 -12.75
CA ALA A 384 -3.58 21.06 -13.43
C ALA A 384 -4.28 22.36 -12.96
N GLU A 385 -4.19 22.72 -11.68
CA GLU A 385 -4.73 23.99 -11.17
C GLU A 385 -4.11 25.22 -11.86
N LYS A 386 -2.82 25.15 -12.24
CA LYS A 386 -2.16 26.20 -13.03
C LYS A 386 -2.80 26.40 -14.43
N LEU A 387 -3.47 25.37 -14.95
CA LEU A 387 -4.25 25.42 -16.19
C LEU A 387 -5.72 25.81 -15.96
N GLY A 388 -6.11 26.10 -14.73
CA GLY A 388 -7.48 26.48 -14.35
C GLY A 388 -8.39 25.30 -14.00
N ALA A 389 -7.84 24.12 -13.75
CA ALA A 389 -8.61 22.98 -13.27
C ALA A 389 -9.29 23.31 -11.93
N ASP A 390 -10.49 22.76 -11.75
CA ASP A 390 -11.19 22.80 -10.48
C ASP A 390 -10.87 21.57 -9.64
N THR A 391 -11.00 21.72 -8.32
CA THR A 391 -10.85 20.63 -7.35
C THR A 391 -12.11 20.50 -6.52
N VAL A 392 -12.40 19.28 -6.08
CA VAL A 392 -13.55 18.97 -5.24
C VAL A 392 -13.11 18.10 -4.06
N ASP A 393 -13.82 18.23 -2.94
CA ASP A 393 -13.66 17.38 -1.74
C ASP A 393 -12.24 17.38 -1.12
N MET A 394 -11.44 18.43 -1.35
CA MET A 394 -10.04 18.49 -0.90
C MET A 394 -9.86 18.36 0.62
N ASP A 395 -10.88 18.75 1.41
CA ASP A 395 -10.92 18.59 2.87
C ASP A 395 -11.33 17.17 3.32
N GLN A 396 -11.71 16.29 2.38
CA GLN A 396 -12.05 14.91 2.66
C GLN A 396 -10.80 14.04 2.63
N ILE A 397 -10.12 13.96 3.77
CA ILE A 397 -8.92 13.14 3.98
C ILE A 397 -9.24 11.98 4.92
N GLN A 398 -9.02 10.75 4.45
CA GLN A 398 -9.25 9.54 5.25
C GLN A 398 -8.01 9.21 6.06
N LEU A 399 -8.23 8.97 7.35
CA LEU A 399 -7.24 8.43 8.28
C LEU A 399 -7.38 6.92 8.41
N TYR A 400 -6.29 6.23 8.76
CA TYR A 400 -6.29 4.86 9.25
C TYR A 400 -5.97 4.88 10.76
N PRO A 401 -6.71 4.14 11.60
CA PRO A 401 -6.59 4.30 13.05
C PRO A 401 -5.43 3.51 13.68
N ILE A 402 -5.09 2.34 13.14
CA ILE A 402 -4.14 1.42 13.76
C ILE A 402 -2.90 1.33 12.87
N CYS A 403 -1.94 2.21 13.14
CA CYS A 403 -0.67 2.28 12.45
C CYS A 403 0.50 2.26 13.44
N ASP A 404 1.66 1.87 12.92
CA ASP A 404 2.94 1.94 13.60
C ASP A 404 3.25 3.39 13.99
N VAL A 405 3.63 3.57 15.25
CA VAL A 405 3.82 4.88 15.86
C VAL A 405 5.01 5.65 15.28
N ASP A 406 5.97 4.97 14.66
CA ASP A 406 7.22 5.55 14.16
C ASP A 406 7.17 5.85 12.66
N THR A 407 6.49 5.02 11.88
CA THR A 407 6.48 5.04 10.42
C THR A 407 5.12 5.43 9.84
N GLY A 408 4.03 5.26 10.59
CA GLY A 408 2.67 5.41 10.07
C GLY A 408 2.19 4.23 9.23
N ARG A 409 2.97 3.15 9.10
CA ARG A 409 2.59 1.92 8.38
C ARG A 409 1.36 1.28 9.03
N ILE A 410 0.42 0.78 8.23
CA ILE A 410 -0.74 0.02 8.72
C ILE A 410 -0.27 -1.22 9.48
N LEU A 411 -0.92 -1.51 10.61
CA LEU A 411 -0.68 -2.71 11.40
C LEU A 411 -1.88 -3.67 11.33
N TYR A 412 -1.76 -4.72 10.53
CA TYR A 412 -2.80 -5.74 10.34
C TYR A 412 -2.97 -6.68 11.54
N THR A 413 -1.95 -6.80 12.39
CA THR A 413 -2.06 -7.50 13.69
C THR A 413 -3.19 -6.92 14.55
N GLY A 414 -3.44 -5.61 14.44
CA GLY A 414 -4.53 -4.92 15.12
C GLY A 414 -5.93 -5.19 14.56
N ASP A 415 -6.07 -5.90 13.43
CA ASP A 415 -7.37 -6.20 12.81
C ASP A 415 -8.24 -7.16 13.64
N THR A 416 -7.71 -7.74 14.72
CA THR A 416 -8.49 -8.44 15.76
C THR A 416 -9.64 -7.57 16.27
N ARG A 417 -9.45 -6.25 16.27
CA ARG A 417 -10.47 -5.24 16.56
C ARG A 417 -11.69 -5.31 15.65
N LEU A 418 -11.51 -5.60 14.35
CA LEU A 418 -12.57 -5.52 13.33
C LEU A 418 -13.72 -6.50 13.52
N VAL A 419 -13.52 -7.54 14.34
CA VAL A 419 -14.58 -8.48 14.72
C VAL A 419 -15.13 -8.26 16.13
N GLY A 420 -14.62 -7.26 16.87
CA GLY A 420 -14.89 -7.04 18.29
C GLY A 420 -14.00 -7.85 19.23
N GLY A 421 -12.95 -8.51 18.72
CA GLY A 421 -12.04 -9.37 19.50
C GLY A 421 -10.93 -8.61 20.25
N ALA A 422 -10.87 -7.29 20.12
CA ALA A 422 -9.92 -6.44 20.84
C ALA A 422 -10.61 -5.19 21.37
N LEU A 423 -10.15 -4.70 22.52
CA LEU A 423 -10.55 -3.42 23.11
C LEU A 423 -9.51 -2.35 22.80
N LEU A 424 -9.96 -1.10 22.64
CA LEU A 424 -9.08 0.05 22.52
C LEU A 424 -9.13 0.89 23.79
N VAL A 425 -7.98 1.04 24.46
CA VAL A 425 -7.85 1.76 25.74
C VAL A 425 -6.78 2.84 25.66
N ASN A 426 -6.90 3.86 26.52
CA ASN A 426 -5.90 4.93 26.64
C ASN A 426 -4.92 4.65 27.78
N LYS A 427 -3.97 5.57 27.99
CA LYS A 427 -2.96 5.53 29.06
C LYS A 427 -3.57 5.50 30.47
N GLN A 428 -4.79 6.01 30.62
CA GLN A 428 -5.55 6.01 31.88
C GLN A 428 -6.31 4.69 32.10
N GLY A 429 -6.21 3.72 31.18
CA GLY A 429 -6.87 2.42 31.29
C GLY A 429 -8.36 2.43 30.94
N ASP A 430 -8.87 3.52 30.35
CA ASP A 430 -10.27 3.68 29.95
C ASP A 430 -10.45 3.40 28.44
N ARG A 431 -11.61 2.85 28.07
CA ARG A 431 -12.12 2.94 26.68
C ARG A 431 -12.52 4.39 26.38
N PHE A 432 -12.35 4.81 25.13
CA PHE A 432 -12.62 6.20 24.73
C PHE A 432 -13.37 6.34 23.40
N VAL A 433 -13.61 5.24 22.68
CA VAL A 433 -14.34 5.22 21.39
C VAL A 433 -14.94 3.84 21.15
N GLU A 434 -15.98 3.75 20.30
CA GLU A 434 -16.42 2.46 19.77
C GLU A 434 -15.34 1.89 18.84
N GLU A 435 -14.88 0.67 19.10
CA GLU A 435 -13.78 0.02 18.39
C GLU A 435 -14.09 -0.27 16.91
N LEU A 436 -15.36 -0.19 16.52
CA LEU A 436 -15.85 -0.37 15.14
C LEU A 436 -16.40 0.91 14.52
N ALA A 437 -16.30 2.07 15.18
CA ALA A 437 -16.66 3.37 14.63
C ALA A 437 -15.94 3.64 13.29
N THR A 438 -16.30 4.74 12.62
CA THR A 438 -15.64 5.07 11.35
C THR A 438 -14.14 5.27 11.55
N ARG A 439 -13.35 5.03 10.50
CA ARG A 439 -11.89 5.17 10.57
C ARG A 439 -11.48 6.55 11.11
N ARG A 440 -12.14 7.61 10.63
CA ARG A 440 -11.89 8.99 11.07
C ARG A 440 -12.21 9.18 12.56
N GLU A 441 -13.38 8.74 13.02
CA GLU A 441 -13.76 8.88 14.44
C GLU A 441 -12.73 8.20 15.36
N ILE A 442 -12.30 6.98 15.02
CA ILE A 442 -11.32 6.27 15.84
C ILE A 442 -9.95 6.94 15.76
N SER A 443 -9.52 7.36 14.56
CA SER A 443 -8.23 8.04 14.38
C SER A 443 -8.13 9.33 15.18
N LEU A 444 -9.15 10.20 15.10
CA LEU A 444 -9.17 11.46 15.86
C LEU A 444 -9.28 11.19 17.37
N ALA A 445 -10.07 10.19 17.78
CA ALA A 445 -10.16 9.81 19.17
C ALA A 445 -8.82 9.30 19.73
N ILE A 446 -8.05 8.53 18.95
CA ILE A 446 -6.68 8.10 19.32
C ILE A 446 -5.74 9.30 19.40
N LYS A 447 -5.76 10.18 18.40
CA LYS A 447 -4.94 11.40 18.35
C LYS A 447 -5.13 12.27 19.59
N ASP A 448 -6.36 12.37 20.10
CA ASP A 448 -6.68 13.18 21.29
C ASP A 448 -6.27 12.53 22.62
N GLN A 449 -5.76 11.30 22.63
CA GLN A 449 -5.27 10.64 23.84
C GLN A 449 -3.86 11.11 24.24
N THR A 450 -3.48 10.76 25.48
CA THR A 450 -2.11 10.98 25.98
C THR A 450 -1.09 10.34 25.04
N ASP A 451 -0.02 11.07 24.72
CA ASP A 451 1.04 10.68 23.78
C ASP A 451 0.56 10.43 22.33
N HIS A 452 -0.67 10.83 21.98
CA HIS A 452 -1.29 10.64 20.66
C HIS A 452 -1.40 9.18 20.20
N VAL A 453 -1.56 8.25 21.16
CA VAL A 453 -1.61 6.81 20.91
C VAL A 453 -2.76 6.12 21.62
N GLY A 454 -3.14 4.96 21.10
CA GLY A 454 -4.10 4.04 21.69
C GLY A 454 -3.49 2.65 21.86
N TYR A 455 -4.05 1.88 22.78
CA TYR A 455 -3.58 0.54 23.10
C TYR A 455 -4.68 -0.47 22.81
N LEU A 456 -4.46 -1.34 21.82
CA LEU A 456 -5.33 -2.48 21.58
C LEU A 456 -4.96 -3.61 22.53
N ILE A 457 -5.94 -4.19 23.23
CA ILE A 457 -5.75 -5.37 24.08
C ILE A 457 -6.65 -6.51 23.61
N TRP A 458 -6.10 -7.72 23.52
CA TRP A 458 -6.83 -8.95 23.22
C TRP A 458 -6.18 -10.16 23.93
N ASP A 459 -6.86 -11.29 23.93
CA ASP A 459 -6.39 -12.54 24.54
C ASP A 459 -6.00 -13.60 23.49
N GLU A 460 -5.35 -14.68 23.91
CA GLU A 460 -4.88 -15.74 23.00
C GLU A 460 -6.03 -16.39 22.23
N LYS A 461 -7.19 -16.55 22.85
CA LYS A 461 -8.39 -17.05 22.16
C LYS A 461 -8.75 -16.14 20.98
N SER A 462 -8.81 -14.83 21.22
CA SER A 462 -9.10 -13.85 20.18
C SER A 462 -8.05 -13.87 19.08
N ASN A 463 -6.77 -13.99 19.44
CA ASN A 463 -5.66 -14.14 18.50
C ASN A 463 -5.77 -15.40 17.62
N GLU A 464 -6.08 -16.56 18.21
CA GLU A 464 -6.21 -17.83 17.49
C GLU A 464 -7.42 -17.84 16.56
N GLU A 465 -8.56 -17.27 16.99
CA GLU A 465 -9.78 -17.21 16.20
C GLU A 465 -9.68 -16.24 15.01
N THR A 466 -8.97 -15.13 15.15
CA THR A 466 -8.78 -14.16 14.06
C THR A 466 -7.57 -14.50 13.17
N GLY A 467 -6.53 -15.10 13.74
CA GLY A 467 -5.31 -15.49 13.03
C GLY A 467 -4.47 -14.31 12.51
N THR A 468 -4.70 -13.07 12.98
CA THR A 468 -4.05 -11.87 12.41
C THR A 468 -2.53 -11.89 12.55
N MET A 469 -1.99 -12.29 13.71
CA MET A 469 -0.54 -12.42 13.89
C MET A 469 0.05 -13.58 13.08
N LYS A 470 -0.70 -14.67 12.89
CA LYS A 470 -0.26 -15.81 12.08
C LYS A 470 -0.19 -15.43 10.59
N SER A 471 -1.10 -14.58 10.12
CA SER A 471 -1.09 -14.06 8.75
C SER A 471 -0.06 -12.95 8.54
N ASN A 472 0.41 -12.29 9.61
CA ASN A 472 1.37 -11.19 9.54
C ASN A 472 2.55 -11.40 10.51
N PRO A 473 3.32 -12.50 10.37
CA PRO A 473 4.33 -12.88 11.35
C PRO A 473 5.52 -11.92 11.41
N GLU A 474 5.94 -11.36 10.28
CA GLU A 474 7.05 -10.39 10.22
C GLU A 474 6.67 -9.06 10.87
N GLU A 475 5.44 -8.57 10.63
CA GLU A 475 4.92 -7.39 11.33
C GLU A 475 4.86 -7.63 12.84
N ALA A 476 4.31 -8.77 13.27
CA ALA A 476 4.22 -9.08 14.69
C ALA A 476 5.60 -9.10 15.35
N LYS A 477 6.57 -9.75 14.71
CA LYS A 477 7.96 -9.81 15.17
C LYS A 477 8.58 -8.43 15.26
N GLU A 478 8.44 -7.59 14.23
CA GLU A 478 8.94 -6.21 14.22
C GLU A 478 8.38 -5.40 15.40
N GLU A 479 7.06 -5.47 15.65
CA GLU A 479 6.43 -4.74 16.74
C GLU A 479 6.80 -5.30 18.13
N PHE A 480 7.07 -6.61 18.25
CA PHE A 480 7.64 -7.20 19.46
C PHE A 480 9.05 -6.69 19.73
N ASP A 481 9.90 -6.64 18.70
CA ASP A 481 11.29 -6.18 18.81
C ASP A 481 11.37 -4.68 19.18
N LYS A 482 10.44 -3.87 18.68
CA LYS A 482 10.26 -2.45 19.08
C LYS A 482 9.66 -2.28 20.48
N GLY A 483 9.00 -3.32 21.01
CA GLY A 483 8.24 -3.26 22.27
C GLY A 483 6.90 -2.53 22.17
N ASN A 484 6.41 -2.28 20.95
CA ASN A 484 5.09 -1.72 20.66
C ASN A 484 3.99 -2.80 20.76
N LEU A 485 4.32 -4.06 20.47
CA LEU A 485 3.51 -5.22 20.76
C LEU A 485 4.13 -5.98 21.94
N TYR A 486 3.32 -6.36 22.93
CA TYR A 486 3.80 -7.09 24.10
C TYR A 486 2.85 -8.24 24.46
N LYS A 487 3.43 -9.38 24.87
CA LYS A 487 2.72 -10.58 25.31
C LYS A 487 3.00 -10.81 26.79
N ALA A 488 1.95 -11.03 27.57
CA ALA A 488 2.07 -11.30 29.00
C ALA A 488 1.04 -12.33 29.49
N ASP A 489 1.28 -12.98 30.62
CA ASP A 489 0.34 -13.95 31.20
C ASP A 489 -0.82 -13.25 31.93
N THR A 490 -0.62 -11.98 32.31
CA THR A 490 -1.59 -11.17 33.05
C THR A 490 -1.78 -9.77 32.45
N ILE A 491 -2.94 -9.16 32.68
CA ILE A 491 -3.25 -7.79 32.22
C ILE A 491 -2.41 -6.77 33.01
N GLU A 492 -2.08 -7.08 34.25
CA GLU A 492 -1.22 -6.28 35.11
C GLU A 492 0.20 -6.10 34.55
N GLU A 493 0.76 -7.17 33.97
CA GLU A 493 2.07 -7.12 33.30
C GLU A 493 2.02 -6.27 32.03
N LEU A 494 0.92 -6.32 31.26
CA LEU A 494 0.71 -5.41 30.13
C LEU A 494 0.66 -3.95 30.60
N ALA A 495 -0.08 -3.68 31.68
CA ALA A 495 -0.17 -2.34 32.26
C ALA A 495 1.19 -1.81 32.74
N ASP A 496 2.00 -2.67 33.39
CA ASP A 496 3.33 -2.30 33.86
C ASP A 496 4.29 -2.00 32.68
N HIS A 497 4.25 -2.79 31.59
CA HIS A 497 5.10 -2.57 30.41
C HIS A 497 4.80 -1.24 29.71
N PHE A 498 3.51 -0.93 29.53
CA PHE A 498 3.08 0.27 28.82
C PHE A 498 2.82 1.47 29.73
N ASP A 499 3.07 1.37 31.04
CA ASP A 499 2.81 2.43 32.04
C ASP A 499 1.35 2.92 31.99
N ILE A 500 0.39 1.99 32.01
CA ILE A 500 -1.06 2.23 32.03
C ILE A 500 -1.58 2.08 33.47
N ASP A 501 -2.61 2.85 33.86
CA ASP A 501 -3.28 2.66 35.15
C ASP A 501 -3.87 1.25 35.26
N LYS A 502 -3.19 0.41 36.05
CA LYS A 502 -3.49 -1.01 36.24
C LYS A 502 -4.88 -1.26 36.82
N ASP A 503 -5.24 -0.52 37.87
CA ASP A 503 -6.52 -0.74 38.57
C ASP A 503 -7.68 -0.35 37.66
N GLN A 504 -7.53 0.73 36.90
CA GLN A 504 -8.55 1.17 35.95
C GLN A 504 -8.64 0.23 34.73
N LEU A 505 -7.51 -0.25 34.20
CA LEU A 505 -7.49 -1.19 33.07
C LEU A 505 -8.21 -2.51 33.41
N LEU A 506 -7.91 -3.10 34.58
CA LEU A 506 -8.57 -4.33 35.03
C LEU A 506 -10.09 -4.17 35.10
N LYS A 507 -10.55 -3.04 35.66
CA LYS A 507 -11.97 -2.72 35.75
C LYS A 507 -12.60 -2.52 34.37
N THR A 508 -11.89 -1.89 33.43
CA THR A 508 -12.35 -1.71 32.05
C THR A 508 -12.55 -3.06 31.36
N VAL A 509 -11.59 -3.97 31.47
CA VAL A 509 -11.69 -5.32 30.88
C VAL A 509 -12.80 -6.14 31.53
N GLU A 510 -12.94 -6.11 32.86
CA GLU A 510 -14.04 -6.76 33.58
C GLU A 510 -15.41 -6.25 33.08
N THR A 511 -15.57 -4.93 32.98
CA THR A 511 -16.81 -4.28 32.52
C THR A 511 -17.14 -4.67 31.09
N PHE A 512 -16.15 -4.67 30.19
CA PHE A 512 -16.33 -5.13 28.81
C PHE A 512 -16.79 -6.59 28.76
N ASN A 513 -16.12 -7.48 29.47
CA ASN A 513 -16.46 -8.90 29.50
C ASN A 513 -17.90 -9.14 29.99
N GLU A 514 -18.33 -8.40 31.01
CA GLU A 514 -19.72 -8.45 31.47
C GLU A 514 -20.72 -7.93 30.43
N ASN A 515 -20.43 -6.80 29.80
CA ASN A 515 -21.28 -6.16 28.80
C ASN A 515 -21.41 -7.04 27.55
N SER A 516 -20.31 -7.63 27.11
CA SER A 516 -20.25 -8.56 25.98
C SER A 516 -21.04 -9.84 26.25
N LYS A 517 -20.93 -10.42 27.45
CA LYS A 517 -21.77 -11.57 27.87
C LYS A 517 -23.27 -11.22 27.92
N LYS A 518 -23.61 -9.94 28.13
CA LYS A 518 -25.00 -9.43 28.15
C LYS A 518 -25.49 -8.96 26.78
N ASP A 519 -24.64 -9.00 25.75
CA ASP A 519 -24.90 -8.47 24.41
C ASP A 519 -25.40 -7.01 24.45
N LYS A 520 -24.79 -6.20 25.33
CA LYS A 520 -25.10 -4.78 25.47
C LYS A 520 -23.92 -3.97 25.97
N ASP A 521 -23.46 -3.02 25.17
CA ASP A 521 -22.45 -2.02 25.52
C ASP A 521 -23.13 -0.65 25.76
N PRO A 522 -23.41 -0.26 27.01
CA PRO A 522 -24.05 1.01 27.32
C PRO A 522 -23.15 2.23 27.12
N ASP A 523 -21.82 2.04 27.04
CA ASP A 523 -20.87 3.15 27.02
C ASP A 523 -20.61 3.63 25.60
N PHE A 524 -20.38 2.70 24.67
CA PHE A 524 -20.00 3.03 23.28
C PHE A 524 -20.88 2.36 22.21
N ASN A 525 -21.87 1.56 22.60
CA ASN A 525 -22.76 0.85 21.66
C ASN A 525 -21.98 0.00 20.63
N LEU A 526 -20.92 -0.68 21.08
CA LEU A 526 -20.16 -1.61 20.24
C LEU A 526 -21.08 -2.62 19.55
N ARG A 527 -21.03 -2.61 18.22
CA ARG A 527 -21.97 -3.37 17.37
C ARG A 527 -21.68 -4.87 17.28
N MET A 528 -20.46 -5.30 17.57
CA MET A 528 -20.07 -6.72 17.56
C MET A 528 -19.63 -7.16 18.95
N LEU A 529 -20.60 -7.63 19.74
CA LEU A 529 -20.39 -8.22 21.06
C LEU A 529 -20.38 -9.75 20.96
N GLY A 530 -20.03 -10.42 22.06
CA GLY A 530 -19.87 -11.88 22.16
C GLY A 530 -18.43 -12.33 22.40
N TRP A 531 -17.46 -11.42 22.27
CA TRP A 531 -16.04 -11.66 22.59
C TRP A 531 -15.75 -11.36 24.06
N THR A 532 -14.78 -12.06 24.63
CA THR A 532 -14.26 -11.81 25.98
C THR A 532 -12.74 -11.77 25.92
N ILE A 533 -12.14 -10.97 26.80
CA ILE A 533 -10.71 -10.91 27.05
C ILE A 533 -10.54 -11.42 28.48
N ASP A 534 -10.60 -12.74 28.66
CA ASP A 534 -10.58 -13.38 29.99
C ASP A 534 -9.70 -14.63 30.08
N GLN A 535 -8.95 -14.96 29.01
CA GLN A 535 -8.07 -16.13 28.97
C GLN A 535 -6.67 -15.80 28.47
N GLY A 536 -5.74 -15.62 29.41
CA GLY A 536 -4.33 -15.39 29.11
C GLY A 536 -3.68 -16.54 28.32
N PRO A 537 -2.56 -16.28 27.62
CA PRO A 537 -1.84 -15.01 27.62
C PRO A 537 -2.57 -13.89 26.87
N TYR A 538 -2.22 -12.65 27.22
CA TYR A 538 -2.79 -11.43 26.67
C TYR A 538 -1.75 -10.71 25.82
N TYR A 539 -2.26 -9.91 24.88
CA TYR A 539 -1.47 -9.11 23.97
C TYR A 539 -1.91 -7.66 24.08
N MET A 540 -0.96 -6.74 23.99
CA MET A 540 -1.26 -5.33 23.82
C MET A 540 -0.39 -4.68 22.75
N LEU A 541 -1.04 -3.95 21.84
CA LEU A 541 -0.41 -3.21 20.74
C LEU A 541 -0.61 -1.72 20.91
N LYS A 542 0.49 -0.97 20.96
CA LYS A 542 0.51 0.50 20.91
C LYS A 542 0.43 0.96 19.45
N ALA A 543 -0.51 1.85 19.14
CA ALA A 543 -0.72 2.35 17.77
C ALA A 543 -1.11 3.83 17.75
N ALA A 544 -0.85 4.47 16.60
CA ALA A 544 -1.22 5.85 16.29
C ALA A 544 -2.01 5.91 14.97
N PRO A 545 -2.78 6.98 14.70
CA PRO A 545 -3.41 7.16 13.41
C PRO A 545 -2.44 7.68 12.35
N ALA A 546 -2.76 7.45 11.08
CA ALA A 546 -2.03 8.02 9.95
C ALA A 546 -2.98 8.42 8.81
N VAL A 547 -2.61 9.43 8.02
CA VAL A 547 -3.23 9.76 6.74
C VAL A 547 -3.12 8.56 5.80
N HIS A 548 -4.23 8.19 5.18
CA HIS A 548 -4.31 6.98 4.37
C HIS A 548 -4.66 7.26 2.91
N HIS A 549 -5.64 8.13 2.66
CA HIS A 549 -6.14 8.40 1.32
C HIS A 549 -6.75 9.80 1.25
N THR A 550 -6.57 10.49 0.13
CA THR A 550 -7.19 11.79 -0.12
C THR A 550 -8.33 11.62 -1.11
N MET A 551 -9.58 11.72 -0.64
CA MET A 551 -10.76 11.53 -1.50
C MET A 551 -11.01 12.71 -2.43
N GLY A 552 -10.49 13.88 -2.06
CA GLY A 552 -10.52 15.07 -2.90
C GLY A 552 -9.41 15.11 -3.94
N GLY A 553 -9.66 15.84 -5.00
CA GLY A 553 -8.73 16.00 -6.10
C GLY A 553 -9.36 16.74 -7.28
N LEU A 554 -8.80 16.53 -8.46
CA LEU A 554 -9.27 17.13 -9.71
C LEU A 554 -10.71 16.75 -10.01
N LYS A 555 -11.52 17.75 -10.36
CA LYS A 555 -12.88 17.54 -10.83
C LYS A 555 -12.86 16.94 -12.24
N ILE A 556 -13.53 15.80 -12.42
CA ILE A 556 -13.70 15.14 -13.72
C ILE A 556 -15.18 14.93 -14.06
N ASN A 557 -15.48 14.75 -15.34
CA ASN A 557 -16.76 14.16 -15.78
C ASN A 557 -16.64 12.64 -15.92
N THR A 558 -17.72 12.00 -16.40
CA THR A 558 -17.78 10.53 -16.62
C THR A 558 -16.82 10.02 -17.69
N ASP A 559 -16.30 10.91 -18.54
CA ASP A 559 -15.32 10.62 -19.58
C ASP A 559 -13.87 10.82 -19.11
N ALA A 560 -13.68 11.03 -17.79
CA ALA A 560 -12.39 11.31 -17.15
C ALA A 560 -11.70 12.61 -17.61
N GLU A 561 -12.46 13.52 -18.23
CA GLU A 561 -12.00 14.83 -18.69
C GLU A 561 -11.85 15.78 -17.50
N VAL A 562 -10.69 16.45 -17.37
CA VAL A 562 -10.46 17.42 -16.28
C VAL A 562 -11.22 18.70 -16.54
N LEU A 563 -12.03 19.12 -15.57
CA LEU A 563 -12.91 20.27 -15.69
C LEU A 563 -12.35 21.51 -14.99
N THR A 564 -12.61 22.66 -15.58
CA THR A 564 -12.45 23.99 -14.96
C THR A 564 -13.64 24.30 -14.04
N LYS A 565 -13.55 25.41 -13.29
CA LYS A 565 -14.63 25.93 -12.42
C LYS A 565 -15.94 26.24 -13.14
N ASP A 566 -15.88 26.46 -14.45
CA ASP A 566 -17.04 26.70 -15.32
C ASP A 566 -17.58 25.40 -15.96
N ASP A 567 -17.16 24.22 -15.48
CA ASP A 567 -17.49 22.90 -16.03
C ASP A 567 -17.09 22.73 -17.51
N LYS A 568 -16.03 23.44 -17.94
CA LYS A 568 -15.43 23.25 -19.27
C LYS A 568 -14.24 22.31 -19.16
N TRP A 569 -14.16 21.35 -20.07
CA TRP A 569 -12.98 20.51 -20.24
C TRP A 569 -11.75 21.33 -20.60
N ILE A 570 -10.64 21.06 -19.92
CA ILE A 570 -9.30 21.49 -20.33
C ILE A 570 -8.87 20.59 -21.48
N GLU A 571 -9.06 21.06 -22.72
CA GLU A 571 -8.97 20.24 -23.93
C GLU A 571 -7.64 19.47 -24.01
N GLY A 572 -7.74 18.14 -24.05
CA GLY A 572 -6.62 17.19 -24.07
C GLY A 572 -6.12 16.73 -22.69
N LEU A 573 -6.69 17.22 -21.58
CA LEU A 573 -6.33 16.80 -20.22
C LEU A 573 -7.35 15.80 -19.65
N TYR A 574 -6.85 14.66 -19.20
CA TYR A 574 -7.62 13.63 -18.50
C TYR A 574 -6.99 13.31 -17.15
N ALA A 575 -7.76 12.75 -16.22
CA ALA A 575 -7.24 12.30 -14.94
C ALA A 575 -7.96 11.06 -14.42
N ALA A 576 -7.24 10.20 -13.68
CA ALA A 576 -7.78 8.95 -13.14
C ALA A 576 -7.13 8.53 -11.81
N GLY A 577 -7.93 7.90 -10.96
CA GLY A 577 -7.52 7.43 -9.63
C GLY A 577 -7.50 8.52 -8.58
N GLU A 578 -6.70 8.34 -7.52
CA GLU A 578 -6.70 9.20 -6.32
C GLU A 578 -6.32 10.68 -6.58
N VAL A 579 -5.79 11.02 -7.77
CA VAL A 579 -5.60 12.42 -8.16
C VAL A 579 -6.94 13.14 -8.41
N THR A 580 -8.03 12.39 -8.58
CA THR A 580 -9.38 12.90 -8.86
C THR A 580 -10.24 12.95 -7.61
N GLY A 581 -11.18 13.89 -7.58
CA GLY A 581 -12.15 14.05 -6.50
C GLY A 581 -13.58 13.67 -6.92
N GLY A 582 -14.45 13.50 -5.93
CA GLY A 582 -15.89 13.35 -6.14
C GLY A 582 -16.41 11.92 -6.21
N ILE A 583 -15.58 10.88 -6.32
CA ILE A 583 -16.06 9.48 -6.35
C ILE A 583 -16.37 8.98 -4.94
N HIS A 584 -15.49 9.24 -3.99
CA HIS A 584 -15.50 8.60 -2.67
C HIS A 584 -16.17 9.42 -1.57
N GLY A 585 -16.54 10.67 -1.86
CA GLY A 585 -17.16 11.60 -0.91
C GLY A 585 -16.34 11.73 0.39
N SER A 586 -17.02 11.71 1.53
CA SER A 586 -16.38 11.91 2.84
C SER A 586 -15.71 10.66 3.41
N ASN A 587 -15.92 9.48 2.82
CA ASN A 587 -15.32 8.25 3.32
C ASN A 587 -15.23 7.17 2.24
N ARG A 588 -14.02 6.92 1.76
CA ARG A 588 -13.77 5.82 0.83
C ARG A 588 -14.02 4.46 1.50
N LEU A 589 -14.80 3.60 0.83
CA LEU A 589 -14.99 2.20 1.22
C LEU A 589 -13.72 1.38 0.91
N GLY A 590 -13.44 0.36 1.74
CA GLY A 590 -12.34 -0.58 1.46
C GLY A 590 -12.50 -1.24 0.09
N SER A 591 -11.41 -1.58 -0.60
CA SER A 591 -11.39 -2.16 -1.96
C SER A 591 -12.00 -1.32 -3.12
N ALA A 592 -12.69 -0.21 -2.84
CA ALA A 592 -13.26 0.66 -3.88
C ALA A 592 -12.17 1.47 -4.64
N ALA A 593 -11.01 1.72 -4.02
CA ALA A 593 -9.89 2.40 -4.67
C ALA A 593 -9.34 1.61 -5.87
N ILE A 594 -9.16 0.29 -5.72
CA ILE A 594 -8.65 -0.55 -6.82
C ILE A 594 -9.67 -0.63 -7.96
N ALA A 595 -10.97 -0.61 -7.64
CA ALA A 595 -12.03 -0.52 -8.63
C ALA A 595 -11.95 0.82 -9.39
N ASP A 596 -11.86 1.93 -8.66
CA ASP A 596 -11.73 3.29 -9.22
C ASP A 596 -10.51 3.44 -10.14
N ILE A 597 -9.30 3.14 -9.65
CA ILE A 597 -8.09 3.30 -10.46
C ILE A 597 -8.14 2.48 -11.75
N THR A 598 -8.77 1.29 -11.71
CA THR A 598 -8.91 0.45 -12.90
C THR A 598 -9.94 1.06 -13.85
N VAL A 599 -11.15 1.35 -13.35
CA VAL A 599 -12.26 1.87 -14.17
C VAL A 599 -11.91 3.21 -14.80
N TYR A 600 -11.58 4.20 -13.99
CA TYR A 600 -11.25 5.53 -14.51
C TYR A 600 -9.93 5.56 -15.26
N GLY A 601 -8.97 4.70 -14.90
CA GLY A 601 -7.75 4.53 -15.68
C GLY A 601 -8.05 4.06 -17.11
N ARG A 602 -8.87 3.01 -17.26
CA ARG A 602 -9.28 2.52 -18.59
C ARG A 602 -10.07 3.57 -19.38
N ILE A 603 -11.02 4.25 -18.73
CA ILE A 603 -11.82 5.33 -19.37
C ILE A 603 -10.90 6.45 -19.86
N ALA A 604 -10.01 6.96 -19.00
CA ALA A 604 -9.08 8.02 -19.36
C ALA A 604 -8.14 7.60 -20.50
N GLY A 605 -7.58 6.39 -20.45
CA GLY A 605 -6.71 5.87 -21.50
C GLY A 605 -7.40 5.74 -22.85
N LYS A 606 -8.64 5.21 -22.85
CA LYS A 606 -9.45 5.08 -24.06
C LYS A 606 -9.78 6.45 -24.67
N ASN A 607 -10.30 7.39 -23.86
CA ASN A 607 -10.75 8.70 -24.35
C ASN A 607 -9.56 9.57 -24.78
N ALA A 608 -8.43 9.50 -24.08
CA ALA A 608 -7.18 10.13 -24.51
C ALA A 608 -6.71 9.59 -25.87
N SER A 609 -6.74 8.27 -26.06
CA SER A 609 -6.38 7.62 -27.34
C SER A 609 -7.34 8.01 -28.48
N GLU A 610 -8.64 8.12 -28.21
CA GLU A 610 -9.64 8.57 -29.20
C GLU A 610 -9.47 10.03 -29.59
N TYR A 611 -9.20 10.93 -28.63
CA TYR A 611 -8.93 12.33 -28.91
C TYR A 611 -7.63 12.55 -29.70
N ALA A 612 -6.63 11.69 -29.49
CA ALA A 612 -5.35 11.77 -30.19
C ALA A 612 -5.40 11.32 -31.66
N LYS A 613 -6.50 10.69 -32.12
CA LYS A 613 -6.67 10.26 -33.53
C LYS A 613 -7.10 11.43 -34.42
#